data_AF-A0A7X9IE88-F1
#
_entry.id   AF-A0A7X9IE88-F1
#
_cell.length_a   1.000
_cell.length_b   1.000
_cell.length_c   1.000
_cell.angle_alpha   90.00
_cell.angle_beta   90.00
_cell.angle_gamma   90.00
#
_symmetry.space_group_name_H-M   'P 1'
#
loop_
_entity.id
_entity.type
_entity.pdbx_description
1 polymer ?
#
loop_
_entity_poly.entity_id
_entity_poly.type
_entity_poly.pdbx_seq_one_letter_code
_entity_poly.pdbx_strand_id
1 'polypeptide(L)'
;MSAKRKTVHRARQLILGYLESVSREVFSDFPRVLTDLVGREHGVYALYKKGHLYYIGLATNLRTRIKNHLRDKHAGKWDSFSLYLVRKADHIRELESLILRIADPKGNRTRGKLPRASNLRRDLWKGIKIEQETKLIEMFGSGIKPRKVGK
;
A
#
# COMPACT_ATOMS: atom_id res chain seq x y z
N MET A 1 -43.02 21.31 13.87
CA MET A 1 -42.30 20.13 13.33
C MET A 1 -40.89 20.56 12.95
N SER A 2 -39.86 20.14 13.69
CA SER A 2 -38.47 20.55 13.43
C SER A 2 -37.76 19.47 12.62
N ALA A 3 -37.33 19.82 11.41
CA ALA A 3 -36.65 18.90 10.51
C ALA A 3 -35.27 18.50 11.09
N LYS A 4 -35.10 17.22 11.41
CA LYS A 4 -33.79 16.63 11.75
C LYS A 4 -32.83 16.87 10.58
N ARG A 5 -31.85 17.75 10.77
CA ARG A 5 -30.69 17.89 9.86
C ARG A 5 -29.97 16.55 9.77
N LYS A 6 -29.96 15.94 8.58
CA LYS A 6 -29.12 14.77 8.28
C LYS A 6 -27.66 15.21 8.31
N THR A 7 -26.91 14.80 9.34
CA THR A 7 -25.46 14.93 9.39
C THR A 7 -24.85 14.00 8.34
N VAL A 8 -24.43 14.58 7.20
CA VAL A 8 -23.62 13.86 6.22
C VAL A 8 -22.25 13.59 6.86
N HIS A 9 -21.98 12.36 7.27
CA HIS A 9 -20.63 11.95 7.65
C HIS A 9 -19.72 12.02 6.41
N ARG A 10 -19.10 13.17 6.16
CA ARG A 10 -17.95 13.25 5.24
C ARG A 10 -16.85 12.36 5.84
N ALA A 11 -16.48 11.31 5.11
CA ALA A 11 -15.32 10.50 5.44
C ALA A 11 -14.12 11.45 5.61
N ARG A 12 -13.46 11.41 6.77
CA ARG A 12 -12.32 12.29 7.06
C ARG A 12 -11.19 11.96 6.10
N GLN A 13 -10.63 12.97 5.45
CA GLN A 13 -9.52 12.80 4.51
C GLN A 13 -8.31 12.17 5.20
N LEU A 14 -7.83 11.07 4.61
CA LEU A 14 -6.72 10.28 5.14
C LEU A 14 -5.37 10.93 4.84
N ILE A 15 -5.18 11.40 3.60
CA ILE A 15 -3.96 12.07 3.12
C ILE A 15 -4.09 13.57 3.38
N LEU A 16 -3.12 14.15 4.10
CA LEU A 16 -3.10 15.57 4.46
C LEU A 16 -2.32 16.42 3.46
N GLY A 17 -1.34 15.83 2.79
CA GLY A 17 -0.45 16.50 1.85
C GLY A 17 0.50 15.51 1.21
N TYR A 18 1.14 15.91 0.11
CA TYR A 18 2.05 15.05 -0.62
C TYR A 18 3.14 15.84 -1.35
N LEU A 19 4.24 15.15 -1.65
CA LEU A 19 5.31 15.54 -2.55
C LEU A 19 5.60 14.34 -3.45
N GLU A 20 5.82 14.56 -4.74
CA GLU A 20 6.05 13.47 -5.69
C GLU A 20 7.29 13.73 -6.55
N SER A 21 8.07 12.67 -6.76
CA SER A 21 9.21 12.65 -7.68
C SER A 21 10.23 13.79 -7.44
N VAL A 22 10.37 14.20 -6.18
CA VAL A 22 11.31 15.25 -5.77
C VAL A 22 12.72 14.68 -5.85
N SER A 23 13.66 15.44 -6.42
CA SER A 23 15.02 14.92 -6.59
C SER A 23 15.73 14.76 -5.24
N ARG A 24 16.69 13.84 -5.20
CA ARG A 24 17.49 13.54 -4.00
C ARG A 24 18.28 14.75 -3.52
N GLU A 25 18.63 15.68 -4.40
CA GLU A 25 19.36 16.90 -4.07
C GLU A 25 18.55 17.78 -3.10
N VAL A 26 17.23 17.88 -3.27
CA VAL A 26 16.38 18.60 -2.31
C VAL A 26 16.49 18.00 -0.91
N PHE A 27 16.67 16.69 -0.85
CA PHE A 27 16.81 15.94 0.39
C PHE A 27 18.19 16.10 1.05
N SER A 28 19.26 16.21 0.26
CA SER A 28 20.61 16.47 0.79
C SER A 28 20.82 17.92 1.18
N ASP A 29 20.31 18.84 0.39
CA ASP A 29 20.69 20.25 0.43
C ASP A 29 19.74 21.06 1.32
N PHE A 30 18.46 20.66 1.38
CA PHE A 30 17.41 21.35 2.16
C PHE A 30 16.72 20.45 3.20
N PRO A 31 17.45 19.66 4.02
CA PRO A 31 16.84 18.75 4.98
C PRO A 31 16.02 19.49 6.05
N ARG A 32 16.41 20.72 6.43
CA ARG A 32 15.65 21.51 7.43
C ARG A 32 14.27 21.88 6.91
N VAL A 33 14.20 22.44 5.70
CA VAL A 33 12.95 22.83 5.03
C VAL A 33 12.00 21.65 4.91
N LEU A 34 12.51 20.49 4.47
CA LEU A 34 11.71 19.26 4.40
C LEU A 34 11.20 18.82 5.77
N THR A 35 12.04 18.87 6.81
CA THR A 35 11.62 18.45 8.14
C THR A 35 10.62 19.40 8.79
N ASP A 36 10.68 20.69 8.46
CA ASP A 36 9.75 21.70 8.97
C ASP A 36 8.40 21.61 8.25
N LEU A 37 8.42 21.39 6.92
CA LEU A 37 7.22 21.16 6.11
C LEU A 37 6.43 19.94 6.61
N VAL A 38 7.14 18.86 6.93
CA VAL A 38 6.52 17.59 7.35
C VAL A 38 6.15 17.58 8.83
N GLY A 39 6.83 18.38 9.65
CA GLY A 39 6.54 18.52 11.08
C GLY A 39 6.61 17.21 11.85
N ARG A 40 5.57 16.92 12.64
CA ARG A 40 5.43 15.69 13.45
C ARG A 40 4.48 14.67 12.83
N GLU A 41 4.10 14.88 11.58
CA GLU A 41 3.11 14.06 10.91
C GLU A 41 3.66 12.64 10.64
N HIS A 42 2.72 11.70 10.61
CA HIS A 42 2.99 10.36 10.16
C HIS A 42 2.84 10.27 8.64
N GLY A 43 3.44 9.26 8.03
CA GLY A 43 3.23 9.07 6.61
C GLY A 43 3.96 7.90 5.98
N VAL A 44 3.89 7.89 4.65
CA VAL A 44 4.58 6.95 3.78
C VAL A 44 5.60 7.73 2.97
N TYR A 45 6.80 7.17 2.82
CA TYR A 45 7.80 7.70 1.91
C TYR A 45 8.23 6.62 0.92
N ALA A 46 8.44 7.04 -0.32
CA ALA A 46 8.84 6.21 -1.43
C ALA A 46 10.15 6.75 -2.00
N LEU A 47 11.13 5.88 -2.19
CA LEU A 47 12.41 6.19 -2.83
C LEU A 47 12.43 5.53 -4.20
N TYR A 48 12.89 6.26 -5.21
CA TYR A 48 12.92 5.83 -6.59
C TYR A 48 14.33 5.82 -7.13
N LYS A 49 14.60 4.92 -8.07
CA LYS A 49 15.83 4.90 -8.86
C LYS A 49 15.47 4.87 -10.33
N LYS A 50 15.87 5.90 -11.09
CA LYS A 50 15.58 6.02 -12.53
C LYS A 50 14.08 5.86 -12.82
N GLY A 51 13.23 6.48 -12.01
CA GLY A 51 11.76 6.42 -12.16
C GLY A 51 11.09 5.15 -11.64
N HIS A 52 11.85 4.15 -11.18
CA HIS A 52 11.28 2.92 -10.62
C HIS A 52 11.26 2.95 -9.10
N LEU A 53 10.18 2.46 -8.48
CA LEU A 53 10.09 2.35 -7.02
C LEU A 53 11.18 1.41 -6.51
N TYR A 54 12.12 1.96 -5.75
CA TYR A 54 13.24 1.24 -5.17
C TYR A 54 12.94 0.77 -3.75
N TYR A 55 12.32 1.62 -2.94
CA TYR A 55 12.03 1.33 -1.55
C TYR A 55 10.80 2.11 -1.09
N ILE A 56 10.01 1.50 -0.22
CA ILE A 56 8.91 2.19 0.46
C ILE A 56 8.97 1.89 1.95
N GLY A 57 8.65 2.89 2.76
CA GLY A 57 8.62 2.71 4.20
C GLY A 57 7.59 3.58 4.91
N LEU A 58 7.21 3.09 6.08
CA LEU A 58 6.49 3.84 7.09
C LEU A 58 7.38 4.80 7.84
N ALA A 59 6.84 5.97 8.15
CA ALA A 59 7.43 6.86 9.12
C ALA A 59 6.36 7.34 10.10
N THR A 60 6.44 6.87 11.33
CA THR A 60 5.78 7.51 12.48
C THR A 60 6.43 8.86 12.79
N ASN A 61 7.69 9.06 12.36
CA ASN A 61 8.38 10.33 12.38
C ASN A 61 9.17 10.48 11.08
N LEU A 62 8.56 11.15 10.09
CA LEU A 62 9.17 11.38 8.78
C LEU A 62 10.46 12.19 8.90
N ARG A 63 10.56 13.12 9.85
CA ARG A 63 11.79 13.90 10.09
C ARG A 63 12.99 13.03 10.42
N THR A 64 12.83 12.06 11.32
CA THR A 64 13.90 11.11 11.65
C THR A 64 14.23 10.23 10.46
N ARG A 65 13.23 9.79 9.68
CA ARG A 65 13.48 8.99 8.48
C ARG A 65 14.22 9.75 7.39
N ILE A 66 13.86 11.00 7.17
CA ILE A 66 14.54 11.88 6.22
C ILE A 66 16.04 11.93 6.56
N LYS A 67 16.38 12.23 7.82
CA LYS A 67 17.79 12.30 8.24
C LYS A 67 18.56 10.99 8.05
N ASN A 68 17.90 9.85 8.24
CA ASN A 68 18.56 8.55 8.25
C ASN A 68 18.85 8.00 6.84
N HIS A 69 18.03 8.30 5.81
CA HIS A 69 18.20 7.70 4.47
C HIS A 69 19.43 8.17 3.70
N LEU A 70 20.07 9.25 4.13
CA LEU A 70 21.36 9.67 3.59
C LEU A 70 22.51 8.76 4.05
N ARG A 71 22.32 7.98 5.11
CA ARG A 71 23.39 7.21 5.76
C ARG A 71 23.06 5.73 5.96
N ASP A 72 21.82 5.33 5.74
CA ASP A 72 21.41 3.95 5.92
C ASP A 72 21.74 3.07 4.72
N LYS A 73 21.32 1.79 4.77
CA LYS A 73 21.54 0.81 3.70
C LYS A 73 20.96 1.20 2.33
N HIS A 74 20.08 2.22 2.27
CA HIS A 74 19.49 2.74 1.04
C HIS A 74 20.26 3.94 0.48
N ALA A 75 21.20 4.52 1.23
CA ALA A 75 22.04 5.62 0.78
C ALA A 75 22.70 5.29 -0.58
N GLY A 76 22.67 6.24 -1.51
CA GLY A 76 23.24 6.06 -2.85
C GLY A 76 22.36 5.30 -3.86
N LYS A 77 21.29 4.62 -3.41
CA LYS A 77 20.53 3.66 -4.23
C LYS A 77 19.24 4.22 -4.84
N TRP A 78 19.01 5.52 -4.67
CA TRP A 78 17.85 6.24 -5.17
C TRP A 78 18.26 7.65 -5.64
N ASP A 79 17.47 8.24 -6.53
CA ASP A 79 17.68 9.57 -7.14
C ASP A 79 16.47 10.51 -7.01
N SER A 80 15.29 10.00 -6.67
CA SER A 80 14.14 10.83 -6.29
C SER A 80 13.29 10.18 -5.21
N PHE A 81 12.41 10.96 -4.58
CA PHE A 81 11.52 10.51 -3.52
C PHE A 81 10.13 11.15 -3.60
N SER A 82 9.15 10.47 -3.01
CA SER A 82 7.81 11.00 -2.75
C SER A 82 7.47 10.86 -1.27
N LEU A 83 6.70 11.81 -0.73
CA LEU A 83 6.19 11.79 0.65
C LEU A 83 4.67 11.93 0.64
N TYR A 84 3.99 11.21 1.53
CA TYR A 84 2.54 11.31 1.72
C TYR A 84 2.24 11.41 3.20
N LEU A 85 1.69 12.56 3.63
CA LEU A 85 1.33 12.82 5.02
C LEU A 85 -0.03 12.20 5.33
N VAL A 86 -0.15 11.49 6.44
CA VAL A 86 -1.34 10.72 6.81
C VAL A 86 -1.81 11.12 8.21
N ARG A 87 -3.13 11.40 8.33
CA ARG A 87 -3.76 11.93 9.55
C ARG A 87 -3.65 11.03 10.79
N LYS A 88 -3.61 9.71 10.61
CA LYS A 88 -3.61 8.73 11.72
C LYS A 88 -2.67 7.57 11.44
N ALA A 89 -1.91 7.18 12.45
CA ALA A 89 -1.00 6.03 12.41
C ALA A 89 -1.71 4.69 12.18
N ASP A 90 -2.98 4.57 12.60
CA ASP A 90 -3.71 3.31 12.69
C ASP A 90 -3.79 2.52 11.37
N HIS A 91 -3.88 3.23 10.24
CA HIS A 91 -3.98 2.59 8.91
C HIS A 91 -2.68 2.59 8.12
N ILE A 92 -1.63 3.28 8.58
CA ILE A 92 -0.44 3.46 7.75
C ILE A 92 0.25 2.10 7.54
N ARG A 93 0.31 1.26 8.58
CA ARG A 93 0.88 -0.10 8.46
C ARG A 93 0.17 -0.97 7.44
N GLU A 94 -1.16 -0.84 7.34
CA GLU A 94 -1.95 -1.56 6.36
C GLU A 94 -1.70 -1.01 4.95
N LEU A 95 -1.61 0.31 4.80
CA LEU A 95 -1.24 0.96 3.53
C LEU A 95 0.16 0.54 3.06
N GLU A 96 1.18 0.55 3.92
CA GLU A 96 2.52 0.10 3.55
C GLU A 96 2.49 -1.35 3.10
N SER A 97 1.85 -2.23 3.89
CA SER A 97 1.77 -3.65 3.56
C SER A 97 1.04 -3.90 2.23
N LEU A 98 0.03 -3.09 1.90
CA LEU A 98 -0.67 -3.15 0.62
C LEU A 98 0.26 -2.74 -0.53
N ILE A 99 0.92 -1.58 -0.41
CA ILE A 99 1.79 -1.06 -1.48
C ILE A 99 2.99 -1.98 -1.70
N LEU A 100 3.58 -2.53 -0.63
CA LEU A 100 4.66 -3.52 -0.72
C LEU A 100 4.28 -4.76 -1.53
N ARG A 101 3.04 -5.25 -1.36
CA ARG A 101 2.55 -6.44 -2.06
C ARG A 101 2.30 -6.19 -3.53
N ILE A 102 1.92 -4.97 -3.90
CA ILE A 102 1.62 -4.59 -5.27
C ILE A 102 2.92 -4.28 -6.02
N ALA A 103 3.77 -3.43 -5.45
CA ALA A 103 4.93 -2.88 -6.15
C ALA A 103 6.21 -3.74 -6.03
N ASP A 104 6.27 -4.66 -5.04
CA ASP A 104 7.39 -5.57 -4.75
C ASP A 104 8.80 -4.92 -4.92
N PRO A 105 9.04 -3.75 -4.30
CA PRO A 105 10.23 -2.96 -4.57
C PRO A 105 11.50 -3.67 -4.10
N LYS A 106 12.54 -3.68 -4.96
CA LYS A 106 13.81 -4.42 -4.74
C LYS A 106 14.51 -4.11 -3.42
N GLY A 107 14.33 -2.90 -2.87
CA GLY A 107 14.93 -2.46 -1.61
C GLY A 107 14.22 -2.97 -0.36
N ASN A 108 13.00 -3.49 -0.45
CA ASN A 108 12.25 -4.03 0.68
C ASN A 108 12.49 -5.54 0.82
N ARG A 109 12.93 -5.97 2.01
CA ARG A 109 13.19 -7.40 2.30
C ARG A 109 11.93 -8.20 2.63
N THR A 110 10.83 -7.53 2.96
CA THR A 110 9.59 -8.17 3.42
C THR A 110 8.40 -7.61 2.64
N ARG A 111 7.42 -8.47 2.34
CA ARG A 111 6.19 -8.10 1.64
C ARG A 111 5.12 -7.45 2.53
N GLY A 112 5.41 -7.18 3.80
CA GLY A 112 4.41 -6.69 4.76
C GLY A 112 3.36 -7.76 5.15
N LYS A 113 2.80 -7.64 6.35
CA LYS A 113 1.78 -8.58 6.89
C LYS A 113 0.42 -7.89 6.89
N LEU A 114 -0.64 -8.63 6.54
CA LEU A 114 -2.04 -8.19 6.62
C LEU A 114 -2.76 -9.00 7.71
N PRO A 115 -2.48 -8.76 9.01
CA PRO A 115 -2.86 -9.67 10.10
C PRO A 115 -4.37 -9.84 10.30
N ARG A 116 -5.19 -8.89 9.83
CA ARG A 116 -6.65 -8.92 9.96
C ARG A 116 -7.37 -9.16 8.62
N ALA A 117 -6.61 -9.39 7.54
CA ALA A 117 -7.19 -9.64 6.23
C ALA A 117 -7.35 -11.13 5.97
N SER A 118 -8.53 -11.52 5.49
CA SER A 118 -8.81 -12.87 5.02
C SER A 118 -8.29 -13.05 3.60
N ASN A 119 -7.67 -14.21 3.30
CA ASN A 119 -7.25 -14.55 1.95
C ASN A 119 -8.43 -15.12 1.16
N LEU A 120 -8.90 -14.38 0.15
CA LEU A 120 -10.09 -14.72 -0.63
C LEU A 120 -9.86 -15.84 -1.67
N ARG A 121 -8.64 -16.38 -1.81
CA ARG A 121 -8.31 -17.43 -2.80
C ARG A 121 -9.20 -18.67 -2.68
N ARG A 122 -9.52 -19.07 -1.45
CA ARG A 122 -10.36 -20.24 -1.19
C ARG A 122 -11.80 -20.01 -1.64
N ASP A 123 -12.35 -18.84 -1.36
CA ASP A 123 -13.73 -18.50 -1.70
C ASP A 123 -13.87 -18.29 -3.21
N LEU A 124 -12.88 -17.65 -3.85
CA LEU A 124 -12.80 -17.57 -5.31
C LEU A 124 -12.75 -18.95 -5.97
N TRP A 125 -11.89 -19.86 -5.48
CA TRP A 125 -11.81 -21.22 -6.02
C TRP A 125 -13.13 -21.97 -5.92
N LYS A 126 -13.83 -21.87 -4.78
CA LYS A 126 -15.15 -22.47 -4.60
C LYS A 126 -16.17 -21.89 -5.59
N GLY A 127 -16.19 -20.57 -5.75
CA GLY A 127 -17.07 -19.89 -6.69
C GLY A 127 -16.84 -20.35 -8.14
N ILE A 128 -15.59 -20.36 -8.59
CA ILE A 128 -15.23 -20.82 -9.95
C ILE A 128 -15.64 -22.28 -10.15
N LYS A 129 -15.42 -23.15 -9.16
CA LYS A 129 -15.79 -24.57 -9.27
C LYS A 129 -17.30 -24.74 -9.45
N ILE A 130 -18.10 -24.02 -8.66
CA ILE A 130 -19.57 -24.05 -8.77
C ILE A 130 -20.01 -23.58 -10.17
N GLU A 131 -19.44 -22.47 -10.64
CA GLU A 131 -19.74 -21.93 -11.98
C GLU A 131 -19.39 -22.94 -13.09
N GLN A 132 -18.24 -23.61 -12.98
CA GLN A 132 -17.83 -24.63 -13.94
C GLN A 132 -18.76 -25.85 -13.91
N GLU A 133 -19.18 -26.32 -12.74
CA GLU A 133 -20.12 -27.43 -12.60
C GLU A 133 -21.48 -27.10 -13.21
N THR A 134 -22.03 -25.91 -12.94
CA THR A 134 -23.27 -25.43 -13.56
C THR A 134 -23.14 -25.38 -15.09
N LYS A 135 -22.06 -24.77 -15.59
CA LYS A 135 -21.84 -24.63 -17.03
C LYS A 135 -21.69 -25.98 -17.75
N LEU A 136 -21.05 -26.96 -17.10
CA LEU A 136 -20.96 -28.32 -17.63
C LEU A 136 -22.32 -29.03 -17.67
N ILE A 137 -23.15 -28.84 -16.65
CA ILE A 137 -24.52 -29.38 -16.60
C ILE A 137 -25.37 -28.78 -17.71
N GLU A 138 -25.29 -27.47 -17.94
CA GLU A 138 -26.00 -26.80 -19.03
C GLU A 138 -25.56 -27.30 -20.42
N MET A 139 -24.27 -27.53 -20.62
CA MET A 139 -23.73 -27.94 -21.92
C MET A 139 -24.00 -29.41 -22.28
N PHE A 140 -23.99 -30.30 -21.30
CA PHE A 140 -23.97 -31.74 -21.56
C PHE A 140 -25.06 -32.53 -20.81
N GLY A 141 -25.91 -31.87 -20.02
CA GLY A 141 -26.90 -32.50 -19.16
C GLY A 141 -26.31 -33.09 -17.88
N SER A 142 -27.17 -33.39 -16.90
CA SER A 142 -26.82 -33.77 -15.52
C SER A 142 -26.10 -35.12 -15.35
N GLY A 143 -25.79 -35.82 -16.44
CA GLY A 143 -25.25 -37.19 -16.43
C GLY A 143 -23.72 -37.31 -16.38
N ILE A 144 -22.97 -36.23 -16.64
CA ILE A 144 -21.50 -36.29 -16.67
C ILE A 144 -20.93 -36.14 -15.25
N LYS A 145 -20.53 -37.25 -14.63
CA LYS A 145 -19.78 -37.21 -13.38
C LYS A 145 -18.31 -36.84 -13.64
N PRO A 146 -17.75 -35.85 -12.94
CA PRO A 146 -16.32 -35.54 -13.05
C PRO A 146 -15.50 -36.73 -12.55
N ARG A 147 -14.58 -37.21 -13.39
CA ARG A 147 -13.61 -38.26 -13.04
C ARG A 147 -12.64 -37.68 -12.00
N LYS A 148 -12.51 -38.30 -10.83
CA LYS A 148 -11.52 -37.86 -9.82
C LYS A 148 -10.12 -38.02 -10.42
N VAL A 149 -9.43 -36.90 -10.63
CA VAL A 149 -8.00 -36.91 -10.96
C VAL A 149 -7.25 -37.31 -9.69
N GLY A 150 -6.50 -38.41 -9.76
CA GLY A 150 -5.73 -38.96 -8.65
C GLY A 150 -4.70 -37.97 -8.11
N LYS A 151 -4.35 -38.14 -6.83
CA LYS A 151 -3.36 -37.35 -6.09
C LYS A 151 -1.98 -37.39 -6.73
#